data_AF-A0A1Y1L0Z0-F1
#
_entry.id   AF-A0A1Y1L0Z0-F1
#
_cell.length_a   1.000
_cell.length_b   1.000
_cell.length_c   1.000
_cell.angle_alpha   90.00
_cell.angle_beta   90.00
_cell.angle_gamma   90.00
#
_symmetry.space_group_name_H-M   'P 1'
#
loop_
_entity.id
_entity.type
_entity.pdbx_description
1 polymer ?
#
loop_
_entity_poly.entity_id
_entity_poly.type
_entity_poly.pdbx_seq_one_letter_code
_entity_poly.pdbx_strand_id
1 'polypeptide(L)'
;ARKEVIISAGACNSPQILMLSGVGPQQHLHDLGIKPIHDLPVGQTLYDHIVYIGTAMTINTTTSFNIQAALQSTKDLAKDLPRIPLVEAYAYIATNESENKNYPDIEIHLVSLNPLLKHVLKPREDVYQAMLSQIEKGNPIGLVPKLLHPKSVGYLRLKSSNPYDHPLFYPNYFSDPDDVDKRTLIAGMRFVHRLSKTDAFKKIDLQWHDRGALGCEEFEDDSDEYWSCALGLLSTSGLHQTSTC
;
A
#
# COMPACT_ATOMS: atom_id res chain seq x y z
N ALA A 1 12.95 -12.86 -33.01
CA ALA A 1 13.20 -11.40 -33.14
C ALA A 1 14.39 -11.19 -34.08
N ARG A 2 14.38 -10.16 -34.96
CA ARG A 2 15.45 -9.94 -35.95
C ARG A 2 16.52 -8.91 -35.54
N LYS A 3 16.29 -8.17 -34.45
CA LYS A 3 17.22 -7.16 -33.92
C LYS A 3 17.39 -7.33 -32.42
N GLU A 4 16.36 -6.97 -31.67
CA GLU A 4 16.39 -6.93 -30.21
C GLU A 4 15.10 -7.49 -29.62
N VAL A 5 15.15 -7.80 -28.32
CA VAL A 5 14.00 -8.16 -27.48
C VAL A 5 13.98 -7.19 -26.32
N ILE A 6 12.88 -6.46 -26.15
CA ILE A 6 12.66 -5.51 -25.05
C ILE A 6 11.62 -6.12 -24.12
N ILE A 7 11.94 -6.23 -22.83
CA ILE A 7 11.02 -6.78 -21.82
C ILE A 7 10.38 -5.62 -21.06
N SER A 8 9.06 -5.48 -21.20
CA SER A 8 8.27 -4.43 -20.55
C SER A 8 7.09 -5.02 -19.77
N ALA A 9 7.31 -6.15 -19.09
CA ALA A 9 6.26 -6.90 -18.40
C ALA A 9 6.03 -6.42 -16.94
N GLY A 10 6.66 -5.31 -16.55
CA GLY A 10 6.57 -4.73 -15.20
C GLY A 10 7.52 -5.38 -14.19
N ALA A 11 7.60 -4.80 -13.00
CA ALA A 11 8.56 -5.19 -11.97
C ALA A 11 8.39 -6.63 -11.46
N CYS A 12 7.21 -7.24 -11.59
CA CYS A 12 7.02 -8.63 -11.17
C CYS A 12 7.31 -9.65 -12.27
N ASN A 13 6.88 -9.38 -13.51
CA ASN A 13 6.94 -10.39 -14.57
C ASN A 13 8.21 -10.28 -15.43
N SER A 14 8.80 -9.08 -15.58
CA SER A 14 10.08 -8.93 -16.27
C SER A 14 11.21 -9.78 -15.65
N PRO A 15 11.43 -9.79 -14.31
CA PRO A 15 12.47 -10.64 -13.73
C PRO A 15 12.12 -12.13 -13.86
N GLN A 16 10.84 -12.51 -13.83
CA GLN A 16 10.43 -13.89 -14.07
C GLN A 16 10.83 -14.36 -15.48
N ILE A 17 10.53 -13.56 -16.51
CA ILE A 17 10.88 -13.88 -17.91
C ILE A 17 12.39 -13.99 -18.06
N LEU A 18 13.16 -13.05 -17.48
CA LEU A 18 14.62 -13.08 -17.51
C LEU A 18 15.17 -14.36 -16.86
N MET A 19 14.73 -14.67 -15.64
CA MET A 19 15.19 -15.86 -14.91
C MET A 19 14.83 -17.15 -15.64
N LEU A 20 13.59 -17.29 -16.17
CA LEU A 20 13.19 -18.45 -16.96
C LEU A 20 13.96 -18.57 -18.29
N SER A 21 14.50 -17.45 -18.78
CA SER A 21 15.37 -17.41 -19.96
C SER A 21 16.85 -17.67 -19.62
N GLY A 22 17.16 -17.99 -18.35
CA GLY A 22 18.52 -18.25 -17.89
C GLY A 22 19.32 -17.00 -17.49
N VAL A 23 18.68 -15.84 -17.31
CA VAL A 23 19.34 -14.60 -16.88
C VAL A 23 18.89 -14.27 -15.45
N GLY A 24 19.77 -14.48 -14.48
CA GLY A 24 19.46 -14.30 -13.06
C GLY A 24 20.41 -15.05 -12.14
N PRO A 25 20.11 -15.14 -10.83
CA PRO A 25 21.05 -15.70 -9.85
C PRO A 25 21.37 -17.17 -10.13
N GLN A 26 22.63 -17.47 -10.44
CA GLN A 26 23.06 -18.75 -11.00
C GLN A 26 22.61 -19.95 -10.16
N GLN A 27 22.79 -19.91 -8.84
CA GLN A 27 22.41 -21.00 -7.94
C GLN A 27 20.90 -21.25 -7.96
N HIS A 28 20.09 -20.18 -7.89
CA HIS A 28 18.63 -20.29 -7.91
C HIS A 28 18.12 -20.90 -9.22
N LEU A 29 18.74 -20.54 -10.35
CA LEU A 29 18.40 -21.12 -11.65
C LEU A 29 18.75 -22.61 -11.72
N HIS A 30 19.94 -22.99 -11.23
CA HIS A 30 20.35 -24.39 -11.17
C HIS A 30 19.43 -25.25 -10.30
N ASP A 31 19.02 -24.75 -9.14
CA ASP A 31 18.11 -25.45 -8.22
C ASP A 31 16.75 -25.78 -8.87
N LEU A 32 16.35 -25.01 -9.90
CA LEU A 32 15.11 -25.20 -10.66
C LEU A 32 15.32 -25.92 -12.01
N GLY A 33 16.53 -26.41 -12.28
CA GLY A 33 16.87 -27.11 -13.53
C GLY A 33 16.95 -26.19 -14.75
N ILE A 34 17.09 -24.87 -14.55
CA ILE A 34 17.24 -23.89 -15.63
C ILE A 34 18.74 -23.70 -15.89
N LYS A 35 19.17 -23.82 -17.15
CA LYS A 35 20.57 -23.57 -17.53
C LYS A 35 20.86 -22.05 -17.45
N PRO A 36 21.78 -21.59 -16.59
CA PRO A 36 22.15 -20.19 -16.54
C PRO A 36 22.93 -19.77 -17.79
N ILE A 37 22.58 -18.61 -18.34
CA ILE A 37 23.25 -17.93 -19.46
C ILE A 37 24.06 -16.75 -18.91
N HIS A 38 23.47 -15.97 -18.00
CA HIS A 38 24.12 -14.86 -17.31
C HIS A 38 23.76 -14.86 -15.83
N ASP A 39 24.78 -14.81 -14.98
CA ASP A 39 24.62 -14.64 -13.53
C ASP A 39 24.48 -13.15 -13.21
N LEU A 40 23.27 -12.72 -12.88
CA LEU A 40 22.91 -11.33 -12.57
C LEU A 40 21.94 -11.32 -11.37
N PRO A 41 21.90 -10.25 -10.57
CA PRO A 41 21.05 -10.15 -9.38
C PRO A 41 19.57 -9.89 -9.70
N VAL A 42 19.04 -10.49 -10.77
CA VAL A 42 17.64 -10.36 -11.17
C VAL A 42 16.72 -10.87 -10.05
N GLY A 43 15.74 -10.06 -9.69
CA GLY A 43 14.79 -10.31 -8.62
C GLY A 43 15.35 -10.12 -7.20
N GLN A 44 16.64 -9.79 -7.01
CA GLN A 44 17.23 -9.69 -5.67
C GLN A 44 16.98 -8.36 -4.94
N THR A 45 16.40 -7.37 -5.63
CA THR A 45 16.03 -6.09 -5.03
C THR A 45 14.60 -5.78 -5.42
N LEU A 46 13.79 -5.38 -4.45
CA LEU A 46 12.43 -4.96 -4.65
C LEU A 46 12.12 -3.88 -3.65
N TYR A 47 11.67 -2.73 -4.16
CA TYR A 47 11.04 -1.70 -3.34
C TYR A 47 9.57 -1.64 -3.69
N ASP A 48 8.76 -1.31 -2.69
CA ASP A 48 7.36 -0.94 -2.85
C ASP A 48 7.03 0.06 -1.75
N HIS A 49 6.10 0.97 -2.03
CA HIS A 49 5.63 1.88 -1.01
C HIS A 49 4.77 1.12 0.00
N ILE A 50 4.96 1.39 1.28
CA ILE A 50 4.16 0.81 2.35
C ILE A 50 3.04 1.79 2.68
N VAL A 51 1.80 1.31 2.68
CA VAL A 51 0.59 2.13 2.89
C VAL A 51 -0.12 1.66 4.14
N TYR A 52 -0.52 2.57 5.03
CA TYR A 52 -1.34 2.24 6.20
C TYR A 52 -2.81 2.63 5.98
N ILE A 53 -3.71 1.65 5.99
CA ILE A 53 -5.13 1.85 5.68
C ILE A 53 -6.03 1.99 6.93
N GLY A 54 -5.45 2.02 8.12
CA GLY A 54 -6.18 2.06 9.39
C GLY A 54 -6.71 3.43 9.82
N THR A 55 -6.67 4.45 8.96
CA THR A 55 -7.11 5.82 9.26
C THR A 55 -8.54 6.08 8.79
N ALA A 56 -9.45 5.12 8.96
CA ALA A 56 -10.85 5.28 8.55
C ALA A 56 -11.58 6.28 9.47
N MET A 57 -12.21 7.27 8.87
CA MET A 57 -12.94 8.35 9.54
C MET A 57 -14.30 8.53 8.87
N THR A 58 -15.22 9.22 9.52
CA THR A 58 -16.50 9.61 8.91
C THR A 58 -16.70 11.10 8.98
N ILE A 59 -17.43 11.66 8.01
CA ILE A 59 -17.76 13.08 7.95
C ILE A 59 -19.28 13.26 7.85
N ASN A 60 -19.81 14.37 8.34
CA ASN A 60 -21.25 14.65 8.35
C ASN A 60 -21.70 15.52 7.16
N THR A 61 -20.88 15.61 6.11
CA THR A 61 -21.17 16.41 4.92
C THR A 61 -21.35 15.52 3.69
N THR A 62 -22.25 15.92 2.79
CA THR A 62 -22.60 15.23 1.53
C THR A 62 -21.58 15.39 0.42
N THR A 63 -20.44 16.06 0.66
CA THR A 63 -19.40 16.30 -0.36
C THR A 63 -18.46 15.14 -0.61
N SER A 64 -18.48 14.06 0.18
CA SER A 64 -17.76 12.83 -0.19
C SER A 64 -18.42 12.16 -1.39
N PHE A 65 -17.64 11.59 -2.31
CA PHE A 65 -18.16 10.90 -3.48
C PHE A 65 -19.06 9.73 -3.08
N ASN A 66 -20.38 9.93 -3.15
CA ASN A 66 -21.36 8.88 -2.87
C ASN A 66 -21.49 8.00 -4.11
N ILE A 67 -20.82 6.85 -4.10
CA ILE A 67 -20.90 5.85 -5.16
C ILE A 67 -22.35 5.46 -5.43
N GLN A 68 -23.20 5.32 -4.41
CA GLN A 68 -24.59 4.92 -4.63
C GLN A 68 -25.39 5.97 -5.40
N ALA A 69 -25.16 7.26 -5.13
CA ALA A 69 -25.72 8.36 -5.91
C ALA A 69 -25.11 8.41 -7.33
N ALA A 70 -23.80 8.20 -7.48
CA ALA A 70 -23.14 8.11 -8.78
C ALA A 70 -23.71 6.95 -9.63
N LEU A 71 -23.76 5.74 -9.08
CA LEU A 71 -24.34 4.53 -9.66
C LEU A 71 -25.81 4.70 -10.04
N GLN A 72 -26.61 5.37 -9.19
CA GLN A 72 -28.03 5.64 -9.46
C GLN A 72 -28.24 6.72 -10.53
N SER A 73 -27.31 7.68 -10.64
CA SER A 73 -27.38 8.76 -11.64
C SER A 73 -26.99 8.33 -13.05
N THR A 74 -26.36 7.17 -13.22
CA THR A 74 -25.77 6.75 -14.50
C THR A 74 -26.47 5.52 -15.07
N LYS A 75 -27.14 5.66 -16.21
CA LYS A 75 -27.73 4.54 -16.97
C LYS A 75 -26.70 3.55 -17.50
N ASP A 76 -25.41 3.90 -17.54
CA ASP A 76 -24.31 3.11 -18.12
C ASP A 76 -23.10 2.97 -17.16
N LEU A 77 -23.25 2.17 -16.10
CA LEU A 77 -22.21 1.90 -15.09
C LEU A 77 -20.82 1.55 -15.68
N ALA A 78 -20.78 0.87 -16.83
CA ALA A 78 -19.54 0.49 -17.50
C ALA A 78 -18.73 1.67 -18.08
N LYS A 79 -19.36 2.82 -18.35
CA LYS A 79 -18.69 4.00 -18.93
C LYS A 79 -18.08 4.91 -17.85
N ASP A 80 -18.62 4.88 -16.64
CA ASP A 80 -18.25 5.82 -15.56
C ASP A 80 -17.39 5.18 -14.46
N LEU A 81 -17.26 3.84 -14.41
CA LEU A 81 -16.32 3.16 -13.51
C LEU A 81 -14.85 3.67 -13.59
N PRO A 82 -14.31 4.03 -14.78
CA PRO A 82 -12.97 4.63 -14.87
C PRO A 82 -12.88 6.05 -14.29
N ARG A 83 -14.02 6.68 -13.96
CA ARG A 83 -14.11 8.08 -13.51
C ARG A 83 -14.28 8.21 -11.99
N ILE A 84 -14.37 7.11 -11.25
CA ILE A 84 -14.45 7.12 -9.79
C ILE A 84 -13.01 7.22 -9.26
N PRO A 85 -12.54 8.39 -8.81
CA PRO A 85 -11.19 8.49 -8.26
C PRO A 85 -11.12 7.67 -6.96
N LEU A 86 -10.19 6.71 -6.92
CA LEU A 86 -9.87 6.02 -5.66
C LEU A 86 -9.18 6.99 -4.67
N VAL A 87 -8.41 7.93 -5.20
CA VAL A 87 -7.71 9.00 -4.48
C VAL A 87 -8.20 10.34 -5.00
N GLU A 88 -8.77 11.16 -4.12
CA GLU A 88 -9.37 12.45 -4.45
C GLU A 88 -8.37 13.61 -4.33
N ALA A 89 -7.45 13.49 -3.38
CA ALA A 89 -6.39 14.47 -3.16
C ALA A 89 -5.14 13.80 -2.57
N TYR A 90 -4.00 14.44 -2.76
CA TYR A 90 -2.73 14.04 -2.17
C TYR A 90 -2.06 15.22 -1.47
N ALA A 91 -1.32 14.92 -0.41
CA ALA A 91 -0.43 15.86 0.27
C ALA A 91 0.92 15.19 0.52
N TYR A 92 1.98 15.98 0.59
CA TYR A 92 3.32 15.51 0.87
C TYR A 92 3.83 16.20 2.14
N ILE A 93 4.40 15.43 3.06
CA ILE A 93 5.01 15.97 4.28
C ILE A 93 6.40 15.37 4.46
N ALA A 94 7.30 16.16 5.04
CA ALA A 94 8.55 15.69 5.59
C ALA A 94 8.37 15.53 7.11
N THR A 95 8.43 14.30 7.61
CA THR A 95 8.34 14.02 9.04
C THR A 95 9.63 14.42 9.76
N ASN A 96 9.69 14.14 11.07
CA ASN A 96 10.93 14.32 11.84
C ASN A 96 11.98 13.25 11.53
N GLU A 97 11.58 12.15 10.89
CA GLU A 97 12.50 11.10 10.43
C GLU A 97 13.16 11.43 9.08
N SER A 98 12.59 12.38 8.32
CA SER A 98 13.20 12.80 7.06
C SER A 98 14.57 13.43 7.29
N GLU A 99 15.58 12.89 6.61
CA GLU A 99 16.94 13.42 6.54
C GLU A 99 16.98 14.85 5.95
N ASN A 100 15.96 15.24 5.17
CA ASN A 100 15.88 16.54 4.53
C ASN A 100 14.43 17.07 4.55
N LYS A 101 14.20 18.20 5.20
CA LYS A 101 12.87 18.82 5.31
C LYS A 101 12.25 19.24 3.96
N ASN A 102 13.03 19.33 2.89
CA ASN A 102 12.56 19.57 1.52
C ASN A 102 12.34 18.27 0.71
N TYR A 103 12.52 17.11 1.34
CA TYR A 103 12.37 15.78 0.76
C TYR A 103 11.29 15.02 1.55
N PRO A 104 10.03 15.07 1.09
CA PRO A 104 8.91 14.41 1.76
C PRO A 104 9.12 12.90 1.83
N ASP A 105 8.91 12.34 3.01
CA ASP A 105 9.02 10.91 3.30
C ASP A 105 7.63 10.23 3.43
N ILE A 106 6.57 11.04 3.55
CA ILE A 106 5.17 10.60 3.57
C ILE A 106 4.35 11.32 2.50
N GLU A 107 3.60 10.54 1.72
CA GLU A 107 2.47 10.99 0.91
C GLU A 107 1.17 10.62 1.64
N ILE A 108 0.20 11.53 1.72
CA ILE A 108 -1.12 11.29 2.32
C ILE A 108 -2.15 11.28 1.22
N HIS A 109 -2.89 10.19 1.11
CA HIS A 109 -4.01 10.05 0.17
C HIS A 109 -5.33 10.33 0.86
N LEU A 110 -6.11 11.28 0.36
CA LEU A 110 -7.53 11.38 0.69
C LEU A 110 -8.31 10.41 -0.18
N VAL A 111 -8.96 9.43 0.45
CA VAL A 111 -9.74 8.38 -0.22
C VAL A 111 -11.17 8.38 0.31
N SER A 112 -12.15 8.24 -0.58
CA SER A 112 -13.53 7.91 -0.18
C SER A 112 -13.65 6.41 0.00
N LEU A 113 -13.90 5.98 1.24
CA LEU A 113 -14.00 4.56 1.55
C LEU A 113 -15.33 4.03 1.04
N ASN A 114 -15.32 2.86 0.42
CA ASN A 114 -16.52 2.25 -0.13
C ASN A 114 -16.35 0.74 -0.26
N PRO A 115 -17.46 -0.03 -0.41
CA PRO A 115 -17.39 -1.49 -0.47
C PRO A 115 -16.51 -2.06 -1.60
N LEU A 116 -16.24 -1.31 -2.68
CA LEU A 116 -15.36 -1.79 -3.76
C LEU A 116 -13.91 -1.96 -3.29
N LEU A 117 -13.50 -1.32 -2.19
CA LEU A 117 -12.18 -1.50 -1.59
C LEU A 117 -11.89 -2.96 -1.23
N LYS A 118 -12.91 -3.79 -0.93
CA LYS A 118 -12.73 -5.23 -0.70
C LYS A 118 -12.03 -5.89 -1.89
N HIS A 119 -12.40 -5.51 -3.11
CA HIS A 119 -11.90 -6.13 -4.33
C HIS A 119 -10.50 -5.65 -4.70
N VAL A 120 -10.15 -4.43 -4.31
CA VAL A 120 -8.84 -3.82 -4.56
C VAL A 120 -7.82 -4.28 -3.53
N LEU A 121 -8.13 -4.11 -2.24
CA LEU A 121 -7.20 -4.34 -1.14
C LEU A 121 -7.16 -5.81 -0.69
N LYS A 122 -8.22 -6.58 -0.98
CA LYS A 122 -8.39 -7.99 -0.57
C LYS A 122 -7.94 -8.25 0.88
N PRO A 123 -8.42 -7.44 1.86
CA PRO A 123 -8.03 -7.60 3.25
C PRO A 123 -8.48 -8.95 3.82
N ARG A 124 -7.85 -9.37 4.93
CA ARG A 124 -8.35 -10.49 5.74
C ARG A 124 -9.80 -10.19 6.15
N GLU A 125 -10.65 -11.22 6.20
CA GLU A 125 -12.10 -11.01 6.34
C GLU A 125 -12.47 -10.31 7.65
N ASP A 126 -11.79 -10.61 8.77
CA ASP A 126 -11.97 -9.93 10.05
C ASP A 126 -11.57 -8.44 10.00
N VAL A 127 -10.46 -8.10 9.35
CA VAL A 127 -10.04 -6.72 9.09
C VAL A 127 -11.08 -6.00 8.24
N TYR A 128 -11.59 -6.68 7.21
CA TYR A 128 -12.64 -6.14 6.35
C TYR A 128 -13.92 -5.82 7.13
N GLN A 129 -14.37 -6.75 8.00
CA GLN A 129 -15.58 -6.54 8.80
C GLN A 129 -15.40 -5.38 9.80
N ALA A 130 -14.22 -5.27 10.41
CA ALA A 130 -13.88 -4.13 11.27
C ALA A 130 -13.96 -2.80 10.50
N MET A 131 -13.40 -2.75 9.28
CA MET A 131 -13.48 -1.57 8.40
C MET A 131 -14.90 -1.27 7.92
N LEU A 132 -15.68 -2.30 7.53
CA LEU A 132 -17.06 -2.17 7.06
C LEU A 132 -17.96 -1.50 8.09
N SER A 133 -17.81 -1.85 9.38
CA SER A 133 -18.59 -1.24 10.46
C SER A 133 -18.41 0.28 10.55
N GLN A 134 -17.32 0.83 10.00
CA GLN A 134 -17.09 2.27 9.88
C GLN A 134 -17.64 2.83 8.57
N ILE A 135 -17.56 2.05 7.48
CA ILE A 135 -18.11 2.42 6.17
C ILE A 135 -19.63 2.63 6.25
N GLU A 136 -20.33 1.86 7.08
CA GLU A 136 -21.78 1.95 7.25
C GLU A 136 -22.22 3.16 8.11
N LYS A 137 -21.31 3.84 8.79
CA LYS A 137 -21.61 4.99 9.67
C LYS A 137 -21.47 6.32 8.93
N GLY A 138 -22.39 6.61 8.02
CA GLY A 138 -22.41 7.90 7.31
C GLY A 138 -21.50 7.92 6.08
N ASN A 139 -20.66 8.96 5.95
CA ASN A 139 -19.80 9.17 4.78
C ASN A 139 -18.32 8.89 5.12
N PRO A 140 -17.80 7.71 4.81
CA PRO A 140 -16.48 7.30 5.28
C PRO A 140 -15.36 7.78 4.35
N ILE A 141 -14.31 8.34 4.94
CA ILE A 141 -13.09 8.78 4.25
C ILE A 141 -11.85 8.22 4.93
N GLY A 142 -10.72 8.23 4.23
CA GLY A 142 -9.41 7.89 4.78
C GLY A 142 -8.37 8.95 4.42
N LEU A 143 -7.53 9.31 5.37
CA LEU A 143 -6.29 10.05 5.13
C LEU A 143 -5.13 9.07 5.27
N VAL A 144 -4.82 8.38 4.19
CA VAL A 144 -3.97 7.18 4.16
C VAL A 144 -2.50 7.60 3.98
N PRO A 145 -1.64 7.48 5.00
CA PRO A 145 -0.23 7.75 4.85
C PRO A 145 0.47 6.61 4.09
N LYS A 146 1.35 7.00 3.17
CA LYS A 146 2.19 6.15 2.34
C LYS A 146 3.65 6.54 2.54
N LEU A 147 4.48 5.54 2.83
CA LEU A 147 5.93 5.68 2.91
C LEU A 147 6.53 5.81 1.52
N LEU A 148 7.22 6.92 1.25
CA LEU A 148 7.81 7.22 -0.07
C LEU A 148 9.22 6.64 -0.25
N HIS A 149 9.97 6.52 0.84
CA HIS A 149 11.39 6.16 0.80
C HIS A 149 11.68 4.96 1.72
N PRO A 150 11.08 3.78 1.42
CA PRO A 150 11.28 2.59 2.23
C PRO A 150 12.77 2.20 2.25
N LYS A 151 13.24 1.86 3.43
CA LYS A 151 14.57 1.27 3.68
C LYS A 151 14.51 -0.26 3.64
N SER A 152 13.33 -0.84 3.88
CA SER A 152 13.06 -2.27 3.72
C SER A 152 13.26 -2.70 2.28
N VAL A 153 13.97 -3.81 2.08
CA VAL A 153 14.25 -4.37 0.75
C VAL A 153 13.67 -5.77 0.64
N GLY A 154 12.80 -5.95 -0.34
CA GLY A 154 12.25 -7.24 -0.72
C GLY A 154 13.05 -7.94 -1.81
N TYR A 155 12.55 -9.10 -2.23
CA TYR A 155 13.06 -9.84 -3.39
C TYR A 155 11.95 -10.72 -4.01
N LEU A 156 12.21 -11.20 -5.22
CA LEU A 156 11.34 -12.07 -6.00
C LEU A 156 12.14 -13.30 -6.46
N ARG A 157 11.54 -14.49 -6.36
CA ARG A 157 12.14 -15.74 -6.85
C ARG A 157 11.16 -16.49 -7.75
N LEU A 158 11.69 -17.22 -8.72
CA LEU A 158 10.88 -18.23 -9.41
C LEU A 158 10.40 -19.28 -8.39
N LYS A 159 9.12 -19.66 -8.51
CA LYS A 159 8.56 -20.80 -7.76
C LYS A 159 8.96 -22.14 -8.40
N SER A 160 9.00 -22.18 -9.73
CA SER A 160 9.35 -23.35 -10.54
C SER A 160 9.86 -22.89 -11.91
N SER A 161 10.21 -23.85 -12.77
CA SER A 161 10.52 -23.59 -14.19
C SER A 161 9.28 -23.52 -15.10
N ASN A 162 8.07 -23.67 -14.55
CA ASN A 162 6.83 -23.49 -15.32
C ASN A 162 6.53 -21.99 -15.48
N PRO A 163 6.45 -21.45 -16.71
CA PRO A 163 6.17 -20.04 -16.93
C PRO A 163 4.79 -19.58 -16.48
N TYR A 164 3.85 -20.51 -16.26
CA TYR A 164 2.50 -20.19 -15.77
C TYR A 164 2.40 -20.16 -14.24
N ASP A 165 3.44 -20.59 -13.53
CA ASP A 165 3.47 -20.48 -12.08
C ASP A 165 3.86 -19.05 -11.69
N HIS A 166 3.08 -18.43 -10.80
CA HIS A 166 3.44 -17.13 -10.26
C HIS A 166 4.75 -17.20 -9.44
N PRO A 167 5.62 -16.19 -9.56
CA PRO A 167 6.83 -16.14 -8.76
C PRO A 167 6.50 -15.93 -7.28
N LEU A 168 7.42 -16.34 -6.42
CA LEU A 168 7.37 -16.08 -4.99
C LEU A 168 7.80 -14.63 -4.75
N PHE A 169 6.99 -13.90 -3.99
CA PHE A 169 7.15 -12.47 -3.73
C PHE A 169 7.38 -12.25 -2.24
N TYR A 170 8.52 -11.65 -1.90
CA TYR A 170 8.94 -11.40 -0.52
C TYR A 170 9.17 -9.91 -0.34
N PRO A 171 8.14 -9.12 0.04
CA PRO A 171 8.27 -7.68 0.15
C PRO A 171 9.14 -7.25 1.33
N ASN A 172 9.19 -8.06 2.39
CA ASN A 172 9.93 -7.79 3.63
C ASN A 172 9.64 -6.40 4.23
N TYR A 173 8.37 -5.98 4.24
CA TYR A 173 8.01 -4.70 4.84
C TYR A 173 8.45 -4.62 6.29
N PHE A 174 8.99 -3.46 6.68
CA PHE A 174 9.49 -3.17 8.01
C PHE A 174 10.62 -4.11 8.48
N SER A 175 11.44 -4.57 7.54
CA SER A 175 12.62 -5.39 7.84
C SER A 175 13.91 -4.57 7.94
N ASP A 176 13.82 -3.25 7.80
CA ASP A 176 14.97 -2.37 7.90
C ASP A 176 15.54 -2.36 9.34
N PRO A 177 16.87 -2.40 9.49
CA PRO A 177 17.52 -2.70 10.77
C PRO A 177 17.29 -1.64 11.85
N ASP A 178 16.98 -0.41 11.47
CA ASP A 178 16.84 0.75 12.36
C ASP A 178 15.38 1.20 12.55
N ASP A 179 14.42 0.36 12.10
CA ASP A 179 12.97 0.61 12.15
C ASP A 179 12.56 2.00 11.62
N VAL A 180 13.32 2.56 10.68
CA VAL A 180 13.09 3.86 10.04
C VAL A 180 11.74 3.84 9.33
N ASP A 181 11.39 2.74 8.64
CA ASP A 181 10.13 2.64 7.91
C ASP A 181 8.93 2.74 8.86
N LYS A 182 9.00 2.01 9.99
CA LYS A 182 7.97 2.07 11.03
C LYS A 182 7.89 3.48 11.62
N ARG A 183 9.01 4.03 12.12
CA ARG A 183 9.02 5.34 12.78
C ARG A 183 8.51 6.45 11.85
N THR A 184 8.86 6.40 10.57
CA THR A 184 8.38 7.36 9.57
C THR A 184 6.87 7.26 9.35
N LEU A 185 6.33 6.04 9.20
CA LEU A 185 4.89 5.86 9.07
C LEU A 185 4.13 6.22 10.35
N ILE A 186 4.67 5.92 11.54
CA ILE A 186 4.11 6.37 12.82
C ILE A 186 4.04 7.88 12.88
N ALA A 187 5.11 8.58 12.47
CA ALA A 187 5.11 10.04 12.41
C ALA A 187 4.05 10.58 11.43
N GLY A 188 3.84 9.90 10.29
CA GLY A 188 2.77 10.18 9.34
C GLY A 188 1.37 9.98 9.93
N MET A 189 1.13 8.88 10.63
CA MET A 189 -0.15 8.60 11.32
C MET A 189 -0.46 9.64 12.39
N ARG A 190 0.53 9.99 13.22
CA ARG A 190 0.42 11.06 14.22
C ARG A 190 0.14 12.41 13.58
N PHE A 191 0.71 12.70 12.41
CA PHE A 191 0.36 13.91 11.65
C PHE A 191 -1.10 13.89 11.21
N VAL A 192 -1.58 12.80 10.63
CA VAL A 192 -2.99 12.63 10.23
C VAL A 192 -3.93 12.78 11.43
N HIS A 193 -3.58 12.20 12.58
CA HIS A 193 -4.35 12.32 13.81
C HIS A 193 -4.40 13.75 14.36
N ARG A 194 -3.32 14.54 14.22
CA ARG A 194 -3.36 15.99 14.53
C ARG A 194 -4.18 16.78 13.52
N LEU A 195 -4.06 16.42 12.23
CA LEU A 195 -4.77 17.07 11.14
C LEU A 195 -6.30 16.94 11.31
N SER A 196 -6.77 15.75 11.70
CA SER A 196 -8.20 15.48 11.96
C SER A 196 -8.79 16.36 13.07
N LYS A 197 -7.95 16.87 14.01
CA LYS A 197 -8.36 17.74 15.12
C LYS A 197 -8.35 19.25 14.80
N THR A 198 -7.98 19.63 13.57
CA THR A 198 -7.96 21.05 13.15
C THR A 198 -9.37 21.63 13.00
N ASP A 199 -9.50 22.96 13.08
CA ASP A 199 -10.80 23.63 12.93
C ASP A 199 -11.45 23.39 11.56
N ALA A 200 -10.66 23.18 10.51
CA ALA A 200 -11.18 22.85 9.19
C ALA A 200 -11.90 21.48 9.19
N PHE A 201 -11.29 20.47 9.80
CA PHE A 201 -11.89 19.12 9.90
C PHE A 201 -13.03 19.06 10.93
N LYS A 202 -12.94 19.83 12.02
CA LYS A 202 -14.07 20.00 12.97
C LYS A 202 -15.31 20.61 12.32
N LYS A 203 -15.14 21.56 11.38
CA LYS A 203 -16.27 22.20 10.67
C LYS A 203 -17.08 21.24 9.80
N ILE A 204 -16.47 20.14 9.35
CA ILE A 204 -17.15 19.08 8.60
C ILE A 204 -17.54 17.89 9.49
N ASP A 205 -17.44 18.07 10.82
CA ASP A 205 -17.79 17.07 11.83
C ASP A 205 -17.09 15.74 11.58
N LEU A 206 -15.78 15.79 11.30
CA LEU A 206 -14.98 14.59 11.13
C LEU A 206 -14.91 13.82 12.46
N GLN A 207 -15.35 12.57 12.42
CA GLN A 207 -15.28 11.63 13.52
C GLN A 207 -14.13 10.64 13.27
N TRP A 208 -13.13 10.70 14.15
CA TRP A 208 -12.05 9.72 14.20
C TRP A 208 -12.55 8.46 14.90
N HIS A 209 -12.53 7.33 14.19
CA HIS A 209 -12.95 6.07 14.77
C HIS A 209 -11.77 5.37 15.42
N ASP A 210 -11.53 5.72 16.68
CA ASP A 210 -10.38 5.30 17.46
C ASP A 210 -10.43 3.86 17.98
N ARG A 211 -11.12 2.97 17.27
CA ARG A 211 -11.18 1.58 17.72
C ARG A 211 -9.95 0.89 17.19
N GLY A 212 -9.02 0.67 18.12
CA GLY A 212 -7.74 0.02 17.95
C GLY A 212 -7.72 -0.97 16.82
N ALA A 213 -6.67 -0.91 15.99
CA ALA A 213 -6.42 -1.93 14.99
C ALA A 213 -6.69 -3.30 15.63
N LEU A 214 -7.63 -4.07 15.07
CA LEU A 214 -8.18 -5.28 15.69
C LEU A 214 -7.06 -6.17 16.28
N GLY A 215 -7.01 -6.32 17.60
CA GLY A 215 -5.92 -7.04 18.29
C GLY A 215 -4.80 -6.18 18.87
N CYS A 216 -4.93 -4.85 18.85
CA CYS A 216 -3.99 -3.89 19.45
C CYS A 216 -4.62 -3.13 20.63
N GLU A 217 -5.76 -3.56 21.15
CA GLU A 217 -6.54 -2.86 22.18
C GLU A 217 -5.89 -2.90 23.58
N GLU A 218 -4.89 -3.75 23.78
CA GLU A 218 -4.14 -3.84 25.04
C GLU A 218 -3.13 -2.70 25.22
N PHE A 219 -2.74 -2.03 24.12
CA PHE A 219 -1.78 -0.95 24.14
C PHE A 219 -2.46 0.40 24.41
N GLU A 220 -1.73 1.30 25.05
CA GLU A 220 -2.20 2.67 25.28
C GLU A 220 -2.38 3.40 23.93
N ASP A 221 -3.45 4.17 23.80
CA ASP A 221 -3.71 4.95 22.60
C ASP A 221 -2.56 5.94 22.31
N ASP A 222 -2.24 6.10 21.03
CA ASP A 222 -1.08 6.86 20.52
C ASP A 222 0.31 6.43 21.04
N SER A 223 0.43 5.26 21.70
CA SER A 223 1.74 4.68 22.06
C SER A 223 2.48 4.11 20.85
N ASP A 224 3.81 3.99 20.95
CA ASP A 224 4.61 3.39 19.88
C ASP A 224 4.28 1.89 19.73
N GLU A 225 3.95 1.20 20.82
CA GLU A 225 3.52 -0.19 20.84
C GLU A 225 2.19 -0.39 20.11
N TYR A 226 1.22 0.49 20.39
CA TYR A 226 -0.07 0.51 19.69
C TYR A 226 0.14 0.67 18.18
N TRP A 227 0.90 1.68 17.77
CA TRP A 227 1.13 1.94 16.35
C TRP A 227 1.93 0.83 15.68
N SER A 228 2.93 0.25 16.35
CA SER A 228 3.69 -0.88 15.81
C SER A 228 2.80 -2.10 15.60
N CYS A 229 1.90 -2.40 16.53
CA CYS A 229 0.90 -3.46 16.37
C CYS A 229 -0.02 -3.16 15.16
N ALA A 230 -0.53 -1.92 15.09
CA ALA A 230 -1.45 -1.51 14.03
C ALA A 230 -0.80 -1.59 12.63
N LEU A 231 0.45 -1.16 12.48
CA LEU A 231 1.21 -1.27 11.23
C LEU A 231 1.31 -2.73 10.75
N GLY A 232 1.57 -3.67 11.66
CA GLY A 232 1.65 -5.09 11.32
C GLY A 232 0.35 -5.67 10.75
N LEU A 233 -0.80 -5.11 11.13
CA LEU A 233 -2.11 -5.60 10.72
C LEU A 233 -2.70 -4.84 9.51
N LEU A 234 -2.52 -3.52 9.48
CA LEU A 234 -3.23 -2.61 8.59
C LEU A 234 -2.31 -1.93 7.58
N SER A 235 -1.05 -2.36 7.46
CA SER A 235 -0.19 -1.97 6.35
C SER A 235 -0.31 -2.92 5.16
N THR A 236 -0.24 -2.36 3.96
CA THR A 236 -0.32 -3.09 2.70
C THR A 236 0.59 -2.47 1.65
N SER A 237 0.69 -3.15 0.51
CA SER A 237 1.38 -2.69 -0.69
C SER A 237 0.74 -1.42 -1.24
N GLY A 238 1.57 -0.45 -1.61
CA GLY A 238 1.19 0.71 -2.41
C GLY A 238 1.02 0.41 -3.89
N LEU A 239 1.23 -0.85 -4.30
CA LEU A 239 1.16 -1.37 -5.68
C LEU A 239 2.16 -0.68 -6.62
N HIS A 240 3.30 -0.24 -6.10
CA HIS A 240 4.34 0.51 -6.82
C HIS A 240 5.67 -0.27 -6.82
N GLN A 241 5.62 -1.57 -7.10
CA GLN A 241 6.81 -2.42 -7.10
C GLN A 241 7.85 -1.95 -8.12
N THR A 242 9.12 -1.94 -7.75
CA THR A 242 10.22 -1.49 -8.60
C THR A 242 11.56 -2.18 -8.27
N SER A 243 12.56 -1.94 -9.11
CA SER A 243 13.99 -2.30 -8.93
C SER A 243 14.36 -3.79 -9.00
N THR A 244 13.54 -4.62 -9.63
CA THR A 244 13.75 -6.07 -9.71
C THR A 244 14.61 -6.56 -10.86
N CYS A 245 15.04 -5.69 -11.79
CA CYS A 245 15.85 -6.06 -12.96
C CYS A 245 17.09 -5.17 -13.06
#